data_AF-A0A6N6KQP9-F1
#
_entry.id   AF-A0A6N6KQP9-F1
#
_cell.length_a   1.000
_cell.length_b   1.000
_cell.length_c   1.000
_cell.angle_alpha   90.00
_cell.angle_beta   90.00
_cell.angle_gamma   90.00
#
_symmetry.space_group_name_H-M   'P 1'
#
loop_
_entity.id
_entity.type
_entity.pdbx_description
1 polymer ?
#
loop_
_entity_poly.entity_id
_entity_poly.type
_entity_poly.pdbx_seq_one_letter_code
_entity_poly.pdbx_strand_id
1 'polypeptide(L)'
;MYVKMFLRKQLLSLGLIATLVLAACSSNAPDPTAIDPTPPAEGSFEVIGGTDEQLVELVTRLMSPYYPGAPTDTQVELFVGTLPDQLAFEIPLPTDTRLIGSMTTIGRNQNFTQVVMQSAASLQEVNDFYDAELADLGFASQEQPASGFVPQSPNWYCSEANDLFLQLLVAEDARTASNTGTEIQLHIQADLEYSPCSMENQQAVANMPTPLLPALSPPPGSVMRDTGGGGCGGGGGGGGCGTTTYTHTMLEAEQSLKELSDYFSVQLLDAGWEIDEESHTEMVSQVSWDLSNQDNEPMRGMLLVIPGPNYPDTKFIYLYVNLK
;
A
#
# COMPACT_ATOMS: atom_id res chain seq x y z
N MET A 1 67.91 -41.76 30.26
CA MET A 1 69.10 -41.08 29.69
C MET A 1 69.12 -39.66 30.24
N TYR A 2 70.27 -39.27 30.79
CA TYR A 2 70.66 -38.00 31.46
C TYR A 2 70.07 -36.70 30.85
N VAL A 3 69.96 -35.52 31.47
CA VAL A 3 70.01 -34.92 32.82
C VAL A 3 70.14 -33.40 32.57
N LYS A 4 69.44 -32.53 33.34
CA LYS A 4 69.77 -31.11 33.64
C LYS A 4 69.88 -30.16 32.41
N MET A 5 69.94 -28.83 32.47
CA MET A 5 69.79 -27.73 33.44
C MET A 5 69.88 -26.43 32.61
N PHE A 6 69.38 -25.34 33.19
CA PHE A 6 69.91 -23.97 33.14
C PHE A 6 69.93 -23.21 31.80
N LEU A 7 69.26 -22.06 31.71
CA LEU A 7 69.71 -20.74 32.19
C LEU A 7 71.05 -20.29 31.59
N ARG A 8 71.02 -19.32 30.64
CA ARG A 8 71.86 -18.11 30.70
C ARG A 8 71.62 -17.12 29.56
N LYS A 9 71.50 -15.86 29.98
CA LYS A 9 71.68 -14.61 29.25
C LYS A 9 73.03 -14.54 28.50
N GLN A 10 73.06 -13.91 27.32
CA GLN A 10 74.00 -12.88 26.80
C GLN A 10 73.32 -12.31 25.53
N LEU A 11 73.02 -11.01 25.29
CA LEU A 11 73.72 -9.73 25.35
C LEU A 11 74.93 -9.61 24.40
N LEU A 12 74.94 -8.52 23.62
CA LEU A 12 75.83 -8.08 22.52
C LEU A 12 75.42 -8.56 21.12
N SER A 13 75.38 -7.76 20.05
CA SER A 13 75.69 -6.33 19.84
C SER A 13 75.45 -5.98 18.36
N LEU A 14 75.06 -4.72 18.10
CA LEU A 14 75.39 -3.91 16.92
C LEU A 14 75.08 -4.45 15.50
N GLY A 15 74.07 -3.85 14.88
CA GLY A 15 73.85 -3.84 13.44
C GLY A 15 73.08 -2.59 13.03
N LEU A 16 73.83 -1.51 12.78
CA LEU A 16 73.34 -0.23 12.26
C LEU A 16 72.81 -0.46 10.83
N ILE A 17 71.49 -0.30 10.61
CA ILE A 17 70.94 -0.14 9.26
C ILE A 17 70.03 1.09 9.29
N ALA A 18 70.51 2.16 8.66
CA ALA A 18 69.72 3.30 8.29
C ALA A 18 68.81 2.90 7.12
N THR A 19 67.49 3.04 7.28
CA THR A 19 66.56 2.98 6.16
C THR A 19 65.68 4.22 6.20
N LEU A 20 65.96 5.11 5.24
CA LEU A 20 65.13 6.24 4.87
C LEU A 20 63.79 5.69 4.35
N VAL A 21 62.68 5.98 5.02
CA VAL A 21 61.34 5.78 4.45
C VAL A 21 60.75 7.16 4.19
N LEU A 22 60.63 7.47 2.90
CA LEU A 22 59.89 8.62 2.38
C LEU A 22 58.41 8.46 2.76
N ALA A 23 57.89 9.41 3.52
CA ALA A 23 56.46 9.57 3.73
C ALA A 23 55.82 10.02 2.41
N ALA A 24 55.12 9.11 1.73
CA ALA A 24 54.18 9.46 0.69
C ALA A 24 52.86 9.88 1.36
N CYS A 25 52.55 11.17 1.35
CA CYS A 25 51.21 11.66 1.65
C CYS A 25 50.28 11.21 0.52
N SER A 26 49.57 10.10 0.73
CA SER A 26 48.46 9.66 -0.11
C SER A 26 47.21 10.46 0.27
N SER A 27 46.94 11.55 -0.44
CA SER A 27 45.64 12.24 -0.38
C SER A 27 44.60 11.41 -1.14
N ASN A 28 43.94 10.47 -0.47
CA ASN A 28 42.74 9.83 -0.99
C ASN A 28 41.57 10.79 -0.80
N ALA A 29 41.34 11.67 -1.77
CA ALA A 29 40.00 12.22 -1.98
C ALA A 29 39.13 11.07 -2.53
N PRO A 30 37.94 10.81 -1.95
CA PRO A 30 37.04 9.79 -2.48
C PRO A 30 36.64 10.16 -3.92
N ASP A 31 36.69 9.17 -4.81
CA ASP A 31 36.25 9.29 -6.20
C ASP A 31 34.73 9.49 -6.22
N PRO A 32 34.21 10.63 -6.71
CA PRO A 32 32.76 10.90 -6.74
C PRO A 32 32.00 10.01 -7.73
N THR A 33 32.67 9.09 -8.43
CA THR A 33 32.05 8.12 -9.35
C THR A 33 32.07 6.68 -8.84
N ALA A 34 32.60 6.42 -7.65
CA ALA A 34 32.56 5.10 -7.04
C ALA A 34 31.15 4.83 -6.48
N ILE A 35 30.28 4.26 -7.31
CA ILE A 35 29.04 3.63 -6.85
C ILE A 35 29.44 2.42 -6.02
N ASP A 36 29.24 2.48 -4.70
CA ASP A 36 29.39 1.34 -3.80
C ASP A 36 28.44 0.24 -4.29
N PRO A 37 28.93 -0.97 -4.63
CA PRO A 37 28.08 -2.07 -5.10
C PRO A 37 27.30 -2.74 -3.95
N THR A 38 27.39 -2.25 -2.71
CA THR A 38 26.54 -2.71 -1.62
C THR A 38 25.08 -2.40 -1.99
N PRO A 39 24.22 -3.43 -2.16
CA PRO A 39 22.81 -3.18 -2.39
C PRO A 39 22.28 -2.34 -1.22
N PRO A 40 21.55 -1.25 -1.47
CA PRO A 40 20.90 -0.52 -0.39
C PRO A 40 20.08 -1.52 0.43
N ALA A 41 20.07 -1.36 1.76
CA ALA A 41 19.20 -2.13 2.61
C ALA A 41 17.77 -2.04 2.03
N GLU A 42 17.06 -3.16 1.93
CA GLU A 42 15.72 -3.18 1.36
C GLU A 42 14.86 -2.09 2.05
N GLY A 43 14.34 -1.17 1.25
CA GLY A 43 13.53 -0.05 1.74
C GLY A 43 14.27 1.24 2.11
N SER A 44 15.60 1.34 2.02
CA SER A 44 16.30 2.61 2.30
C SER A 44 16.25 3.57 1.11
N PHE A 45 15.85 4.82 1.35
CA PHE A 45 15.93 5.90 0.37
C PHE A 45 17.23 6.69 0.59
N GLU A 46 18.07 6.75 -0.43
CA GLU A 46 19.28 7.57 -0.44
C GLU A 46 19.14 8.70 -1.47
N VAL A 47 19.39 9.94 -1.04
CA VAL A 47 19.51 11.08 -1.96
C VAL A 47 20.92 11.05 -2.54
N ILE A 48 21.04 10.61 -3.79
CA ILE A 48 22.34 10.51 -4.46
C ILE A 48 22.68 11.84 -5.14
N GLY A 49 23.56 12.60 -4.51
CA GLY A 49 24.08 13.88 -5.03
C GLY A 49 23.09 15.04 -4.97
N GLY A 50 23.50 16.18 -5.53
CA GLY A 50 22.72 17.42 -5.57
C GLY A 50 22.84 18.29 -4.31
N THR A 51 22.27 19.50 -4.36
CA THR A 51 22.08 20.38 -3.21
C THR A 51 20.65 20.30 -2.68
N ASP A 52 20.40 20.81 -1.48
CA ASP A 52 19.05 20.90 -0.92
C ASP A 52 18.11 21.68 -1.84
N GLU A 53 18.60 22.73 -2.52
CA GLU A 53 17.81 23.49 -3.50
C GLU A 53 17.42 22.64 -4.71
N GLN A 54 18.32 21.77 -5.19
CA GLN A 54 18.04 20.87 -6.30
C GLN A 54 17.06 19.76 -5.89
N LEU A 55 17.15 19.27 -4.65
CA LEU A 55 16.18 18.34 -4.10
C LEU A 55 14.80 18.99 -4.00
N VAL A 56 14.71 20.23 -3.50
CA VAL A 56 13.46 20.98 -3.43
C VAL A 56 12.88 21.21 -4.82
N GLU A 57 13.69 21.59 -5.81
CA GLU A 57 13.22 21.73 -7.20
C GLU A 57 12.68 20.40 -7.74
N LEU A 58 13.41 19.30 -7.52
CA LEU A 58 13.00 17.96 -7.97
C LEU A 58 11.67 17.56 -7.33
N VAL A 59 11.56 17.65 -6.00
CA VAL A 59 10.34 17.32 -5.25
C VAL A 59 9.17 18.18 -5.73
N THR A 60 9.37 19.48 -5.90
CA THR A 60 8.34 20.39 -6.43
C THR A 60 7.84 19.95 -7.79
N ARG A 61 8.74 19.59 -8.72
CA ARG A 61 8.37 19.12 -10.06
C ARG A 61 7.69 17.75 -10.05
N LEU A 62 8.09 16.84 -9.16
CA LEU A 62 7.48 15.52 -9.02
C LEU A 62 6.07 15.61 -8.43
N MET A 63 5.82 16.58 -7.55
CA MET A 63 4.52 16.78 -6.89
C MET A 63 3.57 17.66 -7.71
N SER A 64 4.10 18.48 -8.63
CA SER A 64 3.28 19.34 -9.48
C SER A 64 2.54 18.51 -10.55
N PRO A 65 1.24 18.76 -10.81
CA PRO A 65 0.51 18.10 -11.89
C PRO A 65 1.21 18.29 -13.25
N TYR A 66 1.62 17.20 -13.90
CA TYR A 66 2.27 17.23 -15.21
C TYR A 66 1.54 16.35 -16.22
N TYR A 67 0.49 16.89 -16.84
CA TYR A 67 -0.25 16.27 -17.94
C TYR A 67 -0.82 17.33 -18.89
N PRO A 68 -1.11 16.99 -20.16
CA PRO A 68 -1.75 17.93 -21.09
C PRO A 68 -3.09 18.45 -20.54
N GLY A 69 -3.22 19.77 -20.39
CA GLY A 69 -4.40 20.40 -19.82
C GLY A 69 -4.41 20.53 -18.29
N ALA A 70 -3.30 20.19 -17.60
CA ALA A 70 -3.17 20.44 -16.17
C ALA A 70 -3.37 21.93 -15.83
N PRO A 71 -4.07 22.25 -14.72
CA PRO A 71 -4.29 23.64 -14.34
C PRO A 71 -2.97 24.30 -13.98
N THR A 72 -2.65 25.40 -14.66
CA THR A 72 -1.41 26.16 -14.45
C THR A 72 -1.47 27.02 -13.17
N ASP A 73 -2.64 27.14 -12.55
CA ASP A 73 -2.89 27.88 -11.32
C ASP A 73 -2.90 26.98 -10.07
N THR A 74 -2.44 25.73 -10.18
CA THR A 74 -2.27 24.82 -9.03
C THR A 74 -1.01 25.18 -8.26
N GLN A 75 -1.16 25.49 -6.97
CA GLN A 75 -0.07 25.67 -6.03
C GLN A 75 0.04 24.43 -5.13
N VAL A 76 1.27 23.98 -4.89
CA VAL A 76 1.58 22.91 -3.93
C VAL A 76 2.39 23.50 -2.78
N GLU A 77 1.96 23.26 -1.56
CA GLU A 77 2.65 23.64 -0.33
C GLU A 77 3.03 22.38 0.44
N LEU A 78 4.32 22.25 0.78
CA LEU A 78 4.87 21.10 1.51
C LEU A 78 5.28 21.53 2.91
N PHE A 79 4.76 20.83 3.91
CA PHE A 79 4.99 21.07 5.34
C PHE A 79 5.73 19.88 5.94
N VAL A 80 7.00 20.07 6.30
CA VAL A 80 7.82 19.00 6.90
C VAL A 80 7.60 18.98 8.41
N GLY A 81 7.20 17.83 8.95
CA GLY A 81 6.95 17.62 10.38
C GLY A 81 5.82 18.48 10.98
N THR A 82 5.00 19.11 10.13
CA THR A 82 3.96 20.07 10.53
C THR A 82 2.70 19.93 9.68
N LEU A 83 1.59 20.43 10.20
CA LEU A 83 0.32 20.58 9.50
C LEU A 83 0.22 21.99 8.90
N PRO A 84 -0.61 22.21 7.88
CA PRO A 84 -0.93 23.56 7.43
C PRO A 84 -1.64 24.34 8.56
N ASP A 85 -1.35 25.63 8.70
CA ASP A 85 -1.96 26.48 9.74
C ASP A 85 -3.49 26.61 9.56
N GLN A 86 -3.99 26.39 8.35
CA GLN A 86 -5.39 26.58 7.97
C GLN A 86 -6.00 25.24 7.55
N LEU A 87 -6.28 24.39 8.52
CA LEU A 87 -7.11 23.20 8.31
C LEU A 87 -8.58 23.51 8.57
N ALA A 88 -9.47 22.81 7.87
CA ALA A 88 -10.92 22.95 8.05
C ALA A 88 -11.40 22.42 9.42
N PHE A 89 -10.63 21.54 10.05
CA PHE A 89 -10.86 21.00 11.38
C PHE A 89 -9.54 20.57 12.02
N GLU A 90 -9.57 20.35 13.34
CA GLU A 90 -8.42 19.80 14.07
C GLU A 90 -8.34 18.29 13.82
N ILE A 91 -7.21 17.82 13.27
CA ILE A 91 -7.02 16.41 12.94
C ILE A 91 -6.77 15.62 14.24
N PRO A 92 -7.61 14.64 14.59
CA PRO A 92 -7.36 13.81 15.76
C PRO A 92 -6.11 12.96 15.52
N LEU A 93 -5.25 12.89 16.54
CA LEU A 93 -3.98 12.16 16.49
C LEU A 93 -4.04 11.00 17.50
N PRO A 94 -3.82 9.74 17.06
CA PRO A 94 -3.66 8.63 18.00
C PRO A 94 -2.51 8.90 18.98
N THR A 95 -2.53 8.22 20.14
CA THR A 95 -1.43 8.33 21.12
C THR A 95 -0.10 7.90 20.50
N ASP A 96 1.00 8.56 20.90
CA ASP A 96 2.35 8.29 20.41
C ASP A 96 2.50 8.42 18.88
N THR A 97 1.71 9.29 18.26
CA THR A 97 1.80 9.57 16.82
C THR A 97 2.91 10.57 16.53
N ARG A 98 3.77 10.22 15.57
CA ARG A 98 4.76 11.10 14.96
C ARG A 98 4.23 11.64 13.65
N LEU A 99 4.06 12.95 13.56
CA LEU A 99 3.78 13.63 12.30
C LEU A 99 5.03 13.65 11.41
N ILE A 100 4.94 13.09 10.20
CA ILE A 100 6.02 13.12 9.21
C ILE A 100 5.95 14.42 8.41
N GLY A 101 4.74 14.80 8.01
CA GLY A 101 4.49 16.05 7.30
C GLY A 101 3.12 16.06 6.63
N SER A 102 2.88 17.10 5.86
CA SER A 102 1.68 17.26 5.08
C SER A 102 1.95 18.00 3.78
N MET A 103 1.03 17.88 2.83
CA MET A 103 1.03 18.61 1.57
C MET A 103 -0.37 19.15 1.34
N THR A 104 -0.46 20.40 0.91
CA THR A 104 -1.71 20.97 0.40
C THR A 104 -1.55 21.35 -1.06
N THR A 105 -2.52 20.93 -1.86
CA THR A 105 -2.70 21.38 -3.24
C THR A 105 -3.87 22.34 -3.27
N ILE A 106 -3.64 23.55 -3.76
CA ILE A 106 -4.62 24.64 -3.87
C ILE A 106 -4.76 25.01 -5.34
N GLY A 107 -5.97 24.94 -5.86
CA GLY A 107 -6.26 25.24 -7.26
C GLY A 107 -7.74 25.54 -7.46
N ARG A 108 -8.11 25.95 -8.67
CA ARG A 108 -9.48 26.41 -8.98
C ARG A 108 -10.57 25.40 -8.59
N ASN A 109 -10.32 24.11 -8.80
CA ASN A 109 -11.24 22.99 -8.54
C ASN A 109 -10.52 21.83 -7.82
N GLN A 110 -9.40 22.11 -7.13
CA GLN A 110 -8.57 21.10 -6.49
C GLN A 110 -8.03 21.66 -5.18
N ASN A 111 -8.78 21.45 -4.11
CA ASN A 111 -8.36 21.74 -2.75
C ASN A 111 -8.25 20.41 -1.99
N PHE A 112 -7.02 19.96 -1.85
CA PHE A 112 -6.70 18.67 -1.26
C PHE A 112 -5.55 18.81 -0.28
N THR A 113 -5.65 18.18 0.88
CA THR A 113 -4.56 18.07 1.85
C THR A 113 -4.27 16.61 2.15
N GLN A 114 -3.01 16.20 2.02
CA GLN A 114 -2.51 14.92 2.47
C GLN A 114 -1.70 15.11 3.75
N VAL A 115 -1.95 14.27 4.74
CA VAL A 115 -1.20 14.23 6.00
C VAL A 115 -0.62 12.84 6.15
N VAL A 116 0.68 12.77 6.46
CA VAL A 116 1.40 11.51 6.65
C VAL A 116 1.92 11.44 8.07
N MET A 117 1.56 10.37 8.76
CA MET A 117 1.85 10.14 10.16
C MET A 117 2.31 8.71 10.39
N GLN A 118 3.00 8.50 11.50
CA GLN A 118 3.40 7.19 11.97
C GLN A 118 2.94 7.00 13.41
N SER A 119 2.31 5.88 13.71
CA SER A 119 1.88 5.51 15.06
C SER A 119 2.51 4.19 15.48
N ALA A 120 2.68 4.00 16.79
CA ALA A 120 3.06 2.71 17.38
C ALA A 120 1.85 1.78 17.58
N ALA A 121 0.63 2.29 17.43
CA ALA A 121 -0.60 1.49 17.51
C ALA A 121 -0.71 0.51 16.33
N SER A 122 -1.44 -0.59 16.53
CA SER A 122 -1.76 -1.54 15.46
C SER A 122 -2.72 -0.95 14.43
N LEU A 123 -2.81 -1.58 13.24
CA LEU A 123 -3.75 -1.18 12.18
C LEU A 123 -5.19 -1.05 12.71
N GLN A 124 -5.65 -2.04 13.48
CA GLN A 124 -7.00 -2.07 14.02
C GLN A 124 -7.23 -0.94 15.02
N GLU A 125 -6.30 -0.72 15.94
CA GLU A 125 -6.41 0.35 16.94
C GLU A 125 -6.44 1.74 16.29
N VAL A 126 -5.69 1.94 15.19
CA VAL A 126 -5.75 3.18 14.41
C VAL A 126 -7.10 3.36 13.74
N ASN A 127 -7.63 2.31 13.10
CA ASN A 127 -8.95 2.38 12.46
C ASN A 127 -10.06 2.66 13.48
N ASP A 128 -10.10 1.89 14.58
CA ASP A 128 -11.08 2.07 15.65
C ASP A 128 -11.02 3.48 16.26
N PHE A 129 -9.81 4.03 16.42
CA PHE A 129 -9.61 5.40 16.90
C PHE A 129 -10.23 6.43 15.93
N TYR A 130 -9.91 6.35 14.64
CA TYR A 130 -10.44 7.32 13.67
C TYR A 130 -11.94 7.17 13.47
N ASP A 131 -12.48 5.94 13.48
CA ASP A 131 -13.93 5.71 13.42
C ASP A 131 -14.64 6.44 14.57
N ALA A 132 -14.12 6.35 15.79
CA ALA A 132 -14.69 7.01 16.95
C ALA A 132 -14.54 8.54 16.92
N GLU A 133 -13.32 9.04 16.72
CA GLU A 133 -13.03 10.48 16.79
C GLU A 133 -13.67 11.26 15.62
N LEU A 134 -13.67 10.68 14.41
CA LEU A 134 -14.31 11.33 13.26
C LEU A 134 -15.84 11.32 13.41
N ALA A 135 -16.43 10.26 13.99
CA ALA A 135 -17.86 10.26 14.30
C ALA A 135 -18.25 11.37 15.27
N ASP A 136 -17.45 11.59 16.32
CA ASP A 136 -17.66 12.69 17.29
C ASP A 136 -17.51 14.09 16.64
N LEU A 137 -16.70 14.20 15.58
CA LEU A 137 -16.57 15.39 14.74
C LEU A 137 -17.68 15.53 13.67
N GLY A 138 -18.64 14.61 13.63
CA GLY A 138 -19.77 14.65 12.71
C GLY A 138 -19.44 14.14 11.30
N PHE A 139 -18.43 13.29 11.17
CA PHE A 139 -18.20 12.53 9.95
C PHE A 139 -18.89 11.16 10.04
N ALA A 140 -19.51 10.73 8.94
CA ALA A 140 -20.07 9.39 8.81
C ALA A 140 -19.19 8.54 7.91
N SER A 141 -18.79 7.36 8.40
CA SER A 141 -18.13 6.35 7.58
C SER A 141 -19.02 5.96 6.41
N GLN A 142 -18.41 5.79 5.25
CA GLN A 142 -19.07 5.40 4.02
C GLN A 142 -18.63 4.00 3.60
N GLU A 143 -19.60 3.12 3.40
CA GLU A 143 -19.34 1.87 2.72
C GLU A 143 -19.03 2.15 1.25
N GLN A 144 -17.88 1.68 0.81
CA GLN A 144 -17.56 1.70 -0.62
C GLN A 144 -18.28 0.55 -1.31
N PRO A 145 -18.84 0.77 -2.51
CA PRO A 145 -19.21 -0.33 -3.37
C PRO A 145 -17.95 -1.14 -3.71
N ALA A 146 -17.78 -2.26 -3.02
CA ALA A 146 -16.62 -3.12 -3.12
C ALA A 146 -17.04 -4.43 -3.82
N SER A 147 -16.22 -4.88 -4.77
CA SER A 147 -16.52 -6.03 -5.63
C SER A 147 -15.25 -6.77 -6.00
N GLY A 148 -15.27 -8.09 -5.90
CA GLY A 148 -14.12 -8.92 -6.25
C GLY A 148 -13.02 -8.85 -5.20
N PHE A 149 -11.76 -9.01 -5.60
CA PHE A 149 -10.64 -8.93 -4.65
C PHE A 149 -10.37 -7.47 -4.29
N VAL A 150 -10.60 -7.16 -3.02
CA VAL A 150 -10.49 -5.81 -2.48
C VAL A 150 -9.27 -5.81 -1.58
N PRO A 151 -8.23 -5.00 -1.86
CA PRO A 151 -7.10 -4.83 -0.95
C PRO A 151 -7.62 -4.18 0.34
N GLN A 152 -6.71 -3.80 1.24
CA GLN A 152 -7.08 -2.87 2.30
C GLN A 152 -7.57 -1.56 1.65
N SER A 153 -8.87 -1.42 1.46
CA SER A 153 -9.50 -0.21 0.94
C SER A 153 -9.33 0.89 1.98
N PRO A 154 -9.02 2.11 1.55
CA PRO A 154 -8.97 3.20 2.51
C PRO A 154 -10.37 3.45 3.06
N ASN A 155 -10.50 3.79 4.34
CA ASN A 155 -11.79 4.14 4.93
C ASN A 155 -12.22 5.51 4.42
N TRP A 156 -13.49 5.65 4.02
CA TRP A 156 -14.05 6.90 3.52
C TRP A 156 -14.98 7.51 4.56
N TYR A 157 -14.87 8.82 4.77
CA TYR A 157 -15.74 9.53 5.69
C TYR A 157 -16.27 10.81 5.04
N CYS A 158 -17.55 11.08 5.29
CA CYS A 158 -18.23 12.26 4.78
C CYS A 158 -18.72 13.12 5.93
N SER A 159 -18.49 14.43 5.85
CA SER A 159 -19.11 15.39 6.76
C SER A 159 -20.20 16.17 6.04
N GLU A 160 -21.45 15.99 6.46
CA GLU A 160 -22.59 16.76 5.95
C GLU A 160 -22.53 18.25 6.36
N ALA A 161 -21.88 18.54 7.49
CA ALA A 161 -21.84 19.90 8.04
C ALA A 161 -20.72 20.76 7.44
N ASN A 162 -19.61 20.13 7.05
CA ASN A 162 -18.38 20.84 6.66
C ASN A 162 -18.07 20.74 5.16
N ASP A 163 -18.89 20.03 4.39
CA ASP A 163 -18.65 19.73 2.98
C ASP A 163 -17.27 19.10 2.74
N LEU A 164 -16.89 18.14 3.60
CA LEU A 164 -15.58 17.49 3.57
C LEU A 164 -15.71 15.99 3.23
N PHE A 165 -14.75 15.52 2.44
CA PHE A 165 -14.47 14.12 2.22
C PHE A 165 -13.10 13.76 2.80
N LEU A 166 -13.06 12.69 3.58
CA LEU A 166 -11.82 12.11 4.11
C LEU A 166 -11.61 10.72 3.55
N GLN A 167 -10.37 10.44 3.18
CA GLN A 167 -9.88 9.11 2.89
C GLN A 167 -8.75 8.78 3.86
N LEU A 168 -8.91 7.70 4.62
CA LEU A 168 -7.94 7.22 5.59
C LEU A 168 -7.32 5.94 5.05
N LEU A 169 -6.02 5.97 4.77
CA LEU A 169 -5.24 4.78 4.45
C LEU A 169 -4.34 4.44 5.63
N VAL A 170 -4.39 3.19 6.06
CA VAL A 170 -3.60 2.67 7.18
C VAL A 170 -2.85 1.44 6.71
N ALA A 171 -1.54 1.40 6.92
CA ALA A 171 -0.68 0.31 6.47
C ALA A 171 0.48 0.07 7.43
N GLU A 172 1.03 -1.14 7.45
CA GLU A 172 2.27 -1.42 8.17
C GLU A 172 3.42 -0.67 7.49
N ASP A 173 4.25 0.03 8.26
CA ASP A 173 5.39 0.78 7.72
C ASP A 173 6.55 -0.14 7.36
N ALA A 174 6.50 -0.67 6.15
CA ALA A 174 7.52 -1.56 5.59
C ALA A 174 8.83 -0.85 5.18
N ARG A 175 8.93 0.48 5.34
CA ARG A 175 10.10 1.27 4.88
C ARG A 175 11.14 1.47 5.98
N THR A 176 10.84 1.10 7.23
CA THR A 176 11.83 1.11 8.29
C THR A 176 12.30 -0.31 8.57
N ALA A 177 13.61 -0.52 8.67
CA ALA A 177 14.21 -1.83 8.94
C ALA A 177 13.72 -2.49 10.26
N SER A 178 13.00 -1.73 11.09
CA SER A 178 12.38 -2.22 12.32
C SER A 178 10.93 -2.71 12.15
N ASN A 179 10.20 -2.40 11.06
CA ASN A 179 8.78 -2.79 10.84
C ASN A 179 7.87 -2.59 12.07
N THR A 180 8.11 -1.58 12.92
CA THR A 180 7.46 -1.46 14.23
C THR A 180 6.41 -0.36 14.31
N GLY A 181 5.79 0.02 13.20
CA GLY A 181 4.80 1.09 13.22
C GLY A 181 3.76 0.99 12.11
N THR A 182 2.67 1.69 12.33
CA THR A 182 1.58 1.87 11.37
C THR A 182 1.76 3.23 10.70
N GLU A 183 1.90 3.25 9.38
CA GLU A 183 1.74 4.47 8.59
C GLU A 183 0.25 4.81 8.45
N ILE A 184 -0.04 6.08 8.64
CA ILE A 184 -1.37 6.67 8.50
C ILE A 184 -1.27 7.76 7.45
N GLN A 185 -2.04 7.64 6.38
CA GLN A 185 -2.22 8.69 5.40
C GLN A 185 -3.66 9.17 5.44
N LEU A 186 -3.85 10.44 5.80
CA LEU A 186 -5.15 11.09 5.80
C LEU A 186 -5.23 12.05 4.62
N HIS A 187 -6.24 11.86 3.79
CA HIS A 187 -6.48 12.57 2.56
C HIS A 187 -7.77 13.38 2.74
N ILE A 188 -7.67 14.71 2.69
CA ILE A 188 -8.75 15.64 3.01
C ILE A 188 -9.10 16.41 1.75
N GLN A 189 -10.36 16.34 1.32
CA GLN A 189 -10.87 17.08 0.17
C GLN A 189 -12.01 17.99 0.61
N ALA A 190 -11.91 19.27 0.29
CA ALA A 190 -12.92 20.28 0.62
C ALA A 190 -13.80 20.70 -0.57
N ASP A 191 -13.51 20.19 -1.77
CA ASP A 191 -14.35 20.40 -2.96
C ASP A 191 -15.25 19.18 -3.19
N LEU A 192 -16.54 19.34 -2.89
CA LEU A 192 -17.54 18.29 -3.04
C LEU A 192 -18.03 18.08 -4.48
N GLU A 193 -17.79 19.00 -5.43
CA GLU A 193 -18.33 18.85 -6.79
C GLU A 193 -17.97 17.48 -7.39
N TYR A 194 -16.76 17.01 -7.09
CA TYR A 194 -16.25 15.72 -7.52
C TYR A 194 -16.03 14.73 -6.37
N SER A 195 -16.47 15.02 -5.14
CA SER A 195 -16.21 14.10 -4.03
C SER A 195 -17.28 13.00 -3.93
N PRO A 196 -16.91 11.81 -3.44
CA PRO A 196 -17.86 10.72 -3.18
C PRO A 196 -19.00 11.09 -2.22
N CYS A 197 -18.84 12.16 -1.43
CA CYS A 197 -19.84 12.61 -0.45
C CYS A 197 -20.95 13.48 -1.04
N SER A 198 -20.84 13.91 -2.29
CA SER A 198 -21.90 14.73 -2.89
C SER A 198 -23.17 13.88 -3.05
N MET A 199 -24.34 14.45 -2.73
CA MET A 199 -25.61 13.74 -2.86
C MET A 199 -25.83 13.18 -4.28
N GLU A 200 -25.37 13.90 -5.31
CA GLU A 200 -25.44 13.46 -6.70
C GLU A 200 -24.58 12.21 -6.93
N ASN A 201 -23.34 12.21 -6.43
CA ASN A 201 -22.45 11.05 -6.55
C ASN A 201 -22.94 9.88 -5.71
N GLN A 202 -23.43 10.12 -4.49
CA GLN A 202 -24.04 9.08 -3.66
C GLN A 202 -25.27 8.46 -4.32
N GLN A 203 -26.14 9.26 -4.95
CA GLN A 203 -27.27 8.75 -5.71
C GLN A 203 -26.81 7.99 -6.95
N ALA A 204 -25.80 8.47 -7.66
CA ALA A 204 -25.22 7.75 -8.80
C ALA A 204 -24.69 6.37 -8.36
N VAL A 205 -23.99 6.31 -7.23
CA VAL A 205 -23.49 5.06 -6.63
C VAL A 205 -24.63 4.16 -6.17
N ALA A 206 -25.64 4.68 -5.48
CA ALA A 206 -26.78 3.91 -5.00
C ALA A 206 -27.64 3.35 -6.15
N ASN A 207 -27.64 4.03 -7.30
CA ASN A 207 -28.31 3.58 -8.51
C ASN A 207 -27.43 2.64 -9.36
N MET A 208 -26.18 2.40 -8.99
CA MET A 208 -25.38 1.38 -9.66
C MET A 208 -25.96 0.00 -9.34
N PRO A 209 -26.06 -0.89 -10.34
CA PRO A 209 -26.39 -2.29 -10.10
C PRO A 209 -25.45 -2.84 -9.03
N THR A 210 -25.98 -3.55 -8.03
CA THR A 210 -25.12 -4.18 -7.02
C THR A 210 -24.13 -5.09 -7.75
N PRO A 211 -22.84 -5.03 -7.38
CA PRO A 211 -21.86 -5.88 -8.03
C PRO A 211 -22.24 -7.35 -7.90
N LEU A 212 -22.06 -8.10 -8.99
CA LEU A 212 -22.33 -9.54 -9.01
C LEU A 212 -21.35 -10.31 -8.12
N LEU A 213 -20.12 -9.80 -7.98
CA LEU A 213 -19.11 -10.42 -7.14
C LEU A 213 -19.15 -9.78 -5.74
N PRO A 214 -19.16 -10.57 -4.66
CA PRO A 214 -18.96 -10.02 -3.33
C PRO A 214 -17.56 -9.41 -3.20
N ALA A 215 -17.40 -8.52 -2.23
CA ALA A 215 -16.09 -8.06 -1.80
C ALA A 215 -15.35 -9.21 -1.10
N LEU A 216 -14.11 -9.47 -1.51
CA LEU A 216 -13.25 -10.51 -0.97
C LEU A 216 -11.99 -9.89 -0.38
N SER A 217 -11.84 -9.99 0.94
CA SER A 217 -10.68 -9.51 1.67
C SER A 217 -9.57 -10.56 1.71
N PRO A 218 -8.28 -10.14 1.66
CA PRO A 218 -7.16 -11.07 1.75
C PRO A 218 -7.04 -11.67 3.18
N PRO A 219 -6.41 -12.85 3.32
CA PRO A 219 -6.01 -13.39 4.62
C PRO A 219 -5.10 -12.44 5.41
N PRO A 220 -5.14 -12.46 6.76
CA PRO A 220 -4.18 -11.72 7.58
C PRO A 220 -2.73 -12.07 7.24
N GLY A 221 -1.85 -11.07 7.24
CA GLY A 221 -0.43 -11.23 6.93
C GLY A 221 -0.10 -11.44 5.45
N SER A 222 -1.09 -11.38 4.56
CA SER A 222 -0.86 -11.43 3.12
C SER A 222 -0.88 -10.04 2.48
N VAL A 223 -0.09 -9.84 1.43
CA VAL A 223 0.01 -8.57 0.70
C VAL A 223 -0.61 -8.75 -0.68
N MET A 224 -1.72 -8.04 -0.90
CA MET A 224 -2.36 -7.98 -2.22
C MET A 224 -1.64 -6.93 -3.07
N ARG A 225 -0.96 -7.36 -4.13
CA ARG A 225 -0.09 -6.49 -4.96
C ARG A 225 -0.85 -5.74 -6.05
N ASP A 226 -2.04 -6.19 -6.40
CA ASP A 226 -2.93 -5.56 -7.36
C ASP A 226 -4.41 -5.73 -6.95
N THR A 227 -5.19 -4.67 -7.10
CA THR A 227 -6.63 -4.78 -7.36
C THR A 227 -6.75 -5.26 -8.81
N GLY A 228 -6.69 -6.57 -9.03
CA GLY A 228 -6.56 -7.09 -10.39
C GLY A 228 -7.74 -6.65 -11.25
N GLY A 229 -7.42 -6.28 -12.49
CA GLY A 229 -8.36 -5.77 -13.46
C GLY A 229 -9.58 -6.69 -13.60
N GLY A 230 -10.72 -6.18 -13.17
CA GLY A 230 -12.02 -6.78 -13.43
C GLY A 230 -12.55 -6.34 -14.78
N GLY A 231 -13.13 -7.26 -15.53
CA GLY A 231 -13.83 -6.98 -16.77
C GLY A 231 -15.19 -7.65 -16.74
N CYS A 232 -16.17 -7.03 -17.40
CA CYS A 232 -17.43 -7.69 -17.68
C CYS A 232 -17.65 -7.87 -19.17
N GLY A 233 -18.06 -9.09 -19.55
CA GLY A 233 -18.34 -9.51 -20.90
C GLY A 233 -19.84 -9.51 -21.17
N GLY A 234 -20.26 -8.79 -22.21
CA GLY A 234 -21.65 -8.68 -22.66
C GLY A 234 -21.76 -7.60 -23.73
N GLY A 235 -21.71 -8.00 -25.00
CA GLY A 235 -21.63 -7.08 -26.13
C GLY A 235 -22.92 -6.31 -26.42
N GLY A 236 -22.79 -5.02 -26.71
CA GLY A 236 -23.81 -4.22 -27.40
C GLY A 236 -24.13 -2.88 -26.74
N GLY A 237 -23.21 -1.91 -26.86
CA GLY A 237 -23.52 -0.47 -26.78
C GLY A 237 -24.41 -0.03 -25.61
N GLY A 238 -23.94 -0.16 -24.37
CA GLY A 238 -24.64 0.40 -23.21
C GLY A 238 -24.24 -0.26 -21.90
N GLY A 239 -23.00 -0.04 -21.45
CA GLY A 239 -22.55 -0.09 -20.04
C GLY A 239 -22.88 -1.29 -19.13
N GLY A 240 -23.53 -2.35 -19.60
CA GLY A 240 -24.03 -3.44 -18.76
C GLY A 240 -23.11 -4.66 -18.73
N CYS A 241 -22.84 -5.17 -17.53
CA CYS A 241 -22.20 -6.46 -17.30
C CYS A 241 -23.25 -7.58 -17.51
N GLY A 242 -23.42 -8.03 -18.76
CA GLY A 242 -24.62 -8.79 -19.15
C GLY A 242 -24.60 -10.30 -18.87
N THR A 243 -23.46 -10.97 -18.94
CA THR A 243 -23.43 -12.44 -18.82
C THR A 243 -22.26 -13.00 -18.05
N THR A 244 -21.14 -12.27 -18.02
CA THR A 244 -19.87 -12.76 -17.50
C THR A 244 -19.16 -11.66 -16.73
N THR A 245 -18.69 -11.98 -15.53
CA THR A 245 -17.89 -11.08 -14.69
C THR A 245 -16.73 -11.86 -14.12
N TYR A 246 -15.54 -11.24 -14.09
CA TYR A 246 -14.38 -11.83 -13.45
C TYR A 246 -13.51 -10.78 -12.78
N THR A 247 -12.70 -11.23 -11.84
CA THR A 247 -11.70 -10.46 -11.11
C THR A 247 -10.50 -11.36 -10.82
N HIS A 248 -9.34 -10.77 -10.59
CA HIS A 248 -8.16 -11.51 -10.19
C HIS A 248 -7.31 -10.69 -9.23
N THR A 249 -6.30 -11.32 -8.65
CA THR A 249 -5.25 -10.64 -7.89
C THR A 249 -4.01 -11.52 -7.78
N MET A 250 -2.89 -10.89 -7.47
CA MET A 250 -1.61 -11.41 -7.08
C MET A 250 -1.44 -11.18 -5.58
N LEU A 251 -1.38 -12.28 -4.84
CA LEU A 251 -1.28 -12.29 -3.39
C LEU A 251 0.08 -12.84 -2.98
N GLU A 252 0.84 -12.08 -2.19
CA GLU A 252 2.00 -12.59 -1.45
C GLU A 252 1.49 -13.17 -0.14
N ALA A 253 1.70 -14.47 0.03
CA ALA A 253 1.12 -15.25 1.11
C ALA A 253 1.96 -16.51 1.37
N GLU A 254 2.19 -16.81 2.65
CA GLU A 254 2.82 -18.07 3.07
C GLU A 254 1.86 -19.27 2.93
N GLN A 255 0.56 -19.00 2.93
CA GLN A 255 -0.49 -20.00 2.81
C GLN A 255 -0.37 -20.80 1.51
N SER A 256 -0.68 -22.09 1.59
CA SER A 256 -0.78 -22.98 0.43
C SER A 256 -1.95 -22.60 -0.49
N LEU A 257 -1.94 -23.10 -1.73
CA LEU A 257 -3.03 -22.88 -2.69
C LEU A 257 -4.39 -23.30 -2.13
N LYS A 258 -4.41 -24.39 -1.36
CA LYS A 258 -5.64 -24.91 -0.73
C LYS A 258 -6.10 -24.02 0.41
N GLU A 259 -5.21 -23.61 1.31
CA GLU A 259 -5.58 -22.74 2.43
C GLU A 259 -6.13 -21.39 1.94
N LEU A 260 -5.56 -20.85 0.84
CA LEU A 260 -6.10 -19.65 0.20
C LEU A 260 -7.49 -19.88 -0.39
N SER A 261 -7.70 -20.98 -1.15
CA SER A 261 -9.04 -21.26 -1.67
C SER A 261 -10.06 -21.48 -0.55
N ASP A 262 -9.69 -22.22 0.50
CA ASP A 262 -10.57 -22.46 1.65
C ASP A 262 -10.95 -21.14 2.34
N TYR A 263 -10.01 -20.21 2.47
CA TYR A 263 -10.25 -18.89 3.08
C TYR A 263 -11.25 -18.06 2.28
N PHE A 264 -11.10 -17.98 0.96
CA PHE A 264 -12.05 -17.25 0.11
C PHE A 264 -13.39 -17.99 -0.01
N SER A 265 -13.39 -19.32 0.06
CA SER A 265 -14.62 -20.12 0.07
C SER A 265 -15.54 -19.75 1.22
N VAL A 266 -15.01 -19.48 2.42
CA VAL A 266 -15.82 -19.01 3.57
C VAL A 266 -16.55 -17.71 3.23
N GLN A 267 -15.87 -16.74 2.62
CA GLN A 267 -16.46 -15.46 2.24
C GLN A 267 -17.54 -15.62 1.14
N LEU A 268 -17.32 -16.52 0.18
CA LEU A 268 -18.31 -16.81 -0.87
C LEU A 268 -19.54 -17.55 -0.32
N LEU A 269 -19.35 -18.46 0.64
CA LEU A 269 -20.45 -19.12 1.35
C LEU A 269 -21.29 -18.10 2.15
N ASP A 270 -20.63 -17.16 2.84
CA ASP A 270 -21.31 -16.08 3.57
C ASP A 270 -22.09 -15.14 2.62
N ALA A 271 -21.63 -15.02 1.37
CA ALA A 271 -22.33 -14.32 0.29
C ALA A 271 -23.46 -15.16 -0.36
N GLY A 272 -23.74 -16.36 0.17
CA GLY A 272 -24.84 -17.23 -0.30
C GLY A 272 -24.51 -18.07 -1.53
N TRP A 273 -23.23 -18.25 -1.88
CA TRP A 273 -22.83 -19.15 -2.96
C TRP A 273 -22.77 -20.58 -2.44
N GLU A 274 -23.11 -21.56 -3.27
CA GLU A 274 -23.08 -22.97 -2.92
C GLU A 274 -21.94 -23.67 -3.66
N ILE A 275 -21.19 -24.52 -2.96
CA ILE A 275 -20.11 -25.30 -3.57
C ILE A 275 -20.71 -26.41 -4.44
N ASP A 276 -20.29 -26.48 -5.70
CA ASP A 276 -20.65 -27.53 -6.64
C ASP A 276 -19.55 -28.60 -6.74
N GLU A 277 -18.30 -28.17 -6.95
CA GLU A 277 -17.15 -29.07 -7.09
C GLU A 277 -15.87 -28.43 -6.54
N GLU A 278 -15.00 -29.26 -5.96
CA GLU A 278 -13.67 -28.86 -5.48
C GLU A 278 -12.59 -29.77 -6.07
N SER A 279 -11.46 -29.18 -6.46
CA SER A 279 -10.28 -29.91 -6.94
C SER A 279 -9.02 -29.24 -6.44
N HIS A 280 -8.14 -30.02 -5.80
CA HIS A 280 -6.90 -29.54 -5.23
C HIS A 280 -5.73 -30.42 -5.67
N THR A 281 -4.68 -29.78 -6.17
CA THR A 281 -3.40 -30.38 -6.51
C THR A 281 -2.27 -29.47 -6.01
N GLU A 282 -1.02 -29.90 -6.18
CA GLU A 282 0.14 -29.08 -5.82
C GLU A 282 0.27 -27.80 -6.69
N MET A 283 -0.28 -27.81 -7.90
CA MET A 283 -0.12 -26.72 -8.87
C MET A 283 -1.38 -25.87 -9.05
N VAL A 284 -2.53 -26.35 -8.59
CA VAL A 284 -3.81 -25.67 -8.74
C VAL A 284 -4.76 -26.05 -7.62
N SER A 285 -5.44 -25.04 -7.08
CA SER A 285 -6.64 -25.20 -6.26
C SER A 285 -7.82 -24.55 -6.99
N GLN A 286 -8.90 -25.29 -7.20
CA GLN A 286 -10.08 -24.81 -7.93
C GLN A 286 -11.34 -25.18 -7.15
N VAL A 287 -12.26 -24.22 -7.05
CA VAL A 287 -13.61 -24.43 -6.50
C VAL A 287 -14.63 -23.88 -7.48
N SER A 288 -15.61 -24.71 -7.86
CA SER A 288 -16.75 -24.35 -8.69
C SER A 288 -17.97 -24.08 -7.81
N TRP A 289 -18.77 -23.11 -8.22
CA TRP A 289 -19.85 -22.56 -7.42
C TRP A 289 -21.16 -22.48 -8.18
N ASP A 290 -22.25 -22.68 -7.47
CA ASP A 290 -23.61 -22.36 -7.90
C ASP A 290 -24.12 -21.13 -7.14
N LEU A 291 -24.73 -20.20 -7.87
CA LEU A 291 -25.32 -18.98 -7.34
C LEU A 291 -26.46 -18.51 -8.24
N SER A 292 -27.20 -17.51 -7.81
CA SER A 292 -28.20 -16.83 -8.66
C SER A 292 -27.92 -15.33 -8.72
N ASN A 293 -28.18 -14.69 -9.86
CA ASN A 293 -28.16 -13.24 -9.94
C ASN A 293 -29.39 -12.62 -9.26
N GLN A 294 -29.49 -11.29 -9.28
CA GLN A 294 -30.62 -10.55 -8.71
C GLN A 294 -31.98 -10.90 -9.32
N ASP A 295 -31.98 -11.37 -10.58
CA ASP A 295 -33.16 -11.81 -11.31
C ASP A 295 -33.52 -13.29 -11.06
N ASN A 296 -32.81 -13.95 -10.12
CA ASN A 296 -32.90 -15.38 -9.82
C ASN A 296 -32.53 -16.30 -11.01
N GLU A 297 -31.73 -15.80 -11.95
CA GLU A 297 -31.17 -16.61 -13.01
C GLU A 297 -29.98 -17.41 -12.49
N PRO A 298 -29.92 -18.73 -12.76
CA PRO A 298 -28.85 -19.56 -12.26
C PRO A 298 -27.52 -19.20 -12.95
N MET A 299 -26.48 -19.07 -12.14
CA MET A 299 -25.11 -18.81 -12.60
C MET A 299 -24.16 -19.88 -12.09
N ARG A 300 -22.97 -19.93 -12.71
CA ARG A 300 -21.86 -20.74 -12.28
C ARG A 300 -20.63 -19.88 -12.02
N GLY A 301 -20.04 -20.05 -10.85
CA GLY A 301 -18.79 -19.42 -10.45
C GLY A 301 -17.61 -20.39 -10.51
N MET A 302 -16.40 -19.84 -10.59
CA MET A 302 -15.15 -20.58 -10.43
C MET A 302 -14.13 -19.70 -9.71
N LEU A 303 -13.61 -20.18 -8.59
CA LEU A 303 -12.43 -19.67 -7.93
C LEU A 303 -11.23 -20.54 -8.30
N LEU A 304 -10.14 -19.93 -8.72
CA LEU A 304 -8.90 -20.58 -9.13
C LEU A 304 -7.73 -19.94 -8.39
N VAL A 305 -6.89 -20.75 -7.75
CA VAL A 305 -5.65 -20.33 -7.08
C VAL A 305 -4.49 -21.15 -7.66
N ILE A 306 -3.48 -20.47 -8.21
CA ILE A 306 -2.28 -21.08 -8.80
C ILE A 306 -1.02 -20.34 -8.35
N PRO A 307 0.18 -20.94 -8.45
CA PRO A 307 1.44 -20.23 -8.24
C PRO A 307 1.55 -19.01 -9.16
N GLY A 308 2.10 -17.90 -8.65
CA GLY A 308 2.32 -16.71 -9.43
C GLY A 308 3.38 -16.93 -10.52
N PRO A 309 3.19 -16.39 -11.73
CA PRO A 309 4.03 -16.72 -12.89
C PRO A 309 5.48 -16.21 -12.78
N ASN A 310 5.76 -15.22 -11.93
CA ASN A 310 7.05 -14.52 -11.90
C ASN A 310 7.70 -14.40 -10.50
N TYR A 311 7.01 -14.77 -9.42
CA TYR A 311 7.55 -14.68 -8.07
C TYR A 311 7.16 -15.90 -7.24
N PRO A 312 8.14 -16.62 -6.64
CA PRO A 312 7.89 -17.91 -5.98
C PRO A 312 6.92 -17.80 -4.79
N ASP A 313 6.89 -16.64 -4.12
CA ASP A 313 6.07 -16.40 -2.95
C ASP A 313 4.72 -15.76 -3.28
N THR A 314 4.47 -15.45 -4.56
CA THR A 314 3.17 -14.94 -5.01
C THR A 314 2.25 -16.06 -5.48
N LYS A 315 0.95 -15.82 -5.33
CA LYS A 315 -0.14 -16.68 -5.80
C LYS A 315 -1.05 -15.85 -6.68
N PHE A 316 -1.42 -16.37 -7.85
CA PHE A 316 -2.43 -15.78 -8.69
C PHE A 316 -3.79 -16.36 -8.32
N ILE A 317 -4.74 -15.49 -8.03
CA ILE A 317 -6.11 -15.84 -7.64
C ILE A 317 -7.04 -15.24 -8.68
N TYR A 318 -7.98 -16.04 -9.17
CA TYR A 318 -8.95 -15.65 -10.19
C TYR A 318 -10.34 -16.09 -9.78
N LEU A 319 -11.30 -15.18 -9.83
CA LEU A 319 -12.71 -15.45 -9.60
C LEU A 319 -13.49 -15.07 -10.85
N TYR A 320 -14.32 -15.98 -11.32
CA TYR A 320 -15.13 -15.83 -12.52
C TYR A 320 -16.55 -16.28 -12.24
N VAL A 321 -17.52 -15.58 -12.83
CA VAL A 321 -18.94 -15.93 -12.79
C VAL A 321 -19.55 -15.76 -14.18
N ASN A 322 -20.39 -16.71 -14.56
CA ASN A 322 -21.12 -16.69 -15.83
C ASN A 322 -22.53 -17.25 -15.68
N LEU A 323 -23.47 -16.74 -16.47
CA LEU A 323 -24.81 -17.34 -16.60
C LEU A 323 -24.69 -18.80 -17.08
N LYS A 324 -25.56 -19.67 -16.56
CA LYS A 324 -25.67 -21.08 -17.00
C LYS A 324 -26.39 -21.22 -18.33
#